data_AF-A0A924NSE9-F1
#
_entry.id   AF-A0A924NSE9-F1
#
_cell.length_a   1.000
_cell.length_b   1.000
_cell.length_c   1.000
_cell.angle_alpha   90.00
_cell.angle_beta   90.00
_cell.angle_gamma   90.00
#
_symmetry.space_group_name_H-M   'P 1'
#
loop_
_entity.id
_entity.type
_entity.pdbx_description
1 polymer ?
#
loop_
_entity_poly.entity_id
_entity_poly.type
_entity_poly.pdbx_seq_one_letter_code
_entity_poly.pdbx_strand_id
1 'polypeptide(L)'
;MSPVVPLNRRSCLAGLALMGTGPAFAQFRVEVSGIGLTQLPIAVASFRGDDQSPQKIAAIVQADLERSGQFRAIDASGVVLDEASRPDVALWRQKAADSLVTGSVTRLADGRFDVRFRLWDVVRAQDLGGQSYTVPQGDLRLSAHRIADFIYEKLTGDRGIFSTRIAYVTKAGTRHTLWVADADGENSQTALASPEPIISPAWSPNGMQLAYVSFEARKPVIYVHDVATGKRRLVANFKGSNSAPAWAPDGRSLAVTLSRDGGSQIYSIDANGGEPRRLTQSSGIDTEPKYSADGKSIYFVSDRGGAPQIYRMPSSGGNPERVTFSGSYNISPCISPDGRWLAYVSRIGGAFKLQVMELGTSTVTSITDTSADESPSFAPNSRLIAYATQQQGREALMTSTLDGKIKARLAGQAGDIREPDWGPFLKP
;
A
#
# COMPACT_ATOMS: atom_id res chain seq x y z
N MET A 1 20.47 -27.37 59.48
CA MET A 1 20.89 -27.65 58.10
C MET A 1 19.69 -27.49 57.17
N SER A 2 19.61 -26.35 56.50
CA SER A 2 18.86 -26.04 55.27
C SER A 2 19.27 -24.63 54.86
N PRO A 3 19.40 -24.32 53.56
CA PRO A 3 20.45 -23.45 53.07
C PRO A 3 20.10 -21.96 53.07
N VAL A 4 21.15 -21.18 53.28
CA VAL A 4 21.24 -19.74 53.02
C VAL A 4 21.02 -19.48 51.53
N VAL A 5 20.05 -18.64 51.19
CA VAL A 5 19.91 -18.02 49.86
C VAL A 5 20.33 -16.55 50.00
N PRO A 6 21.29 -16.05 49.20
CA PRO A 6 21.77 -14.69 49.35
C PRO A 6 20.79 -13.70 48.70
N LEU A 7 20.39 -12.70 49.49
CA LEU A 7 19.82 -11.44 49.00
C LEU A 7 20.85 -10.74 48.12
N ASN A 8 20.46 -10.37 46.89
CA ASN A 8 21.24 -9.39 46.13
C ASN A 8 20.35 -8.26 45.60
N ARG A 9 20.95 -7.06 45.71
CA ARG A 9 20.39 -5.71 45.61
C ARG A 9 19.45 -5.48 44.43
N ARG A 10 18.18 -5.13 44.73
CA ARG A 10 17.42 -3.96 44.21
C ARG A 10 15.91 -4.24 44.22
N SER A 11 15.31 -4.13 45.40
CA SER A 11 13.88 -3.88 45.57
C SER A 11 13.72 -2.88 46.69
N CYS A 12 13.58 -1.59 46.35
CA CYS A 12 12.92 -0.54 47.13
C CYS A 12 13.09 0.79 46.40
N LEU A 13 12.09 1.16 45.60
CA LEU A 13 11.55 2.51 45.47
C LEU A 13 10.33 2.42 44.54
N ALA A 14 9.19 2.05 45.16
CA ALA A 14 7.89 2.42 44.63
C ALA A 14 7.67 3.89 45.02
N GLY A 15 7.59 4.76 44.02
CA GLY A 15 7.29 6.18 44.17
C GLY A 15 6.66 6.68 42.89
N LEU A 16 5.43 7.17 43.00
CA LEU A 16 4.51 7.57 41.94
C LEU A 16 5.15 8.31 40.75
N ALA A 17 4.86 7.81 39.56
CA ALA A 17 4.61 8.64 38.39
C ALA A 17 3.47 7.99 37.58
N LEU A 18 2.24 8.21 38.01
CA LEU A 18 1.06 8.13 37.15
C LEU A 18 1.15 9.30 36.15
N MET A 19 2.05 9.19 35.18
CA MET A 19 1.97 9.99 33.98
C MET A 19 0.78 9.45 33.19
N GLY A 20 -0.28 10.25 33.13
CA GLY A 20 -1.39 10.00 32.23
C GLY A 20 -0.81 9.83 30.83
N THR A 21 -0.88 8.61 30.31
CA THR A 21 -0.73 8.36 28.88
C THR A 21 -1.96 8.99 28.24
N GLY A 22 -1.84 10.27 27.85
CA GLY A 22 -2.75 10.81 26.85
C GLY A 22 -2.71 9.91 25.61
N PRO A 23 -3.80 9.85 24.83
CA PRO A 23 -3.77 9.13 23.57
C PRO A 23 -2.64 9.74 22.74
N ALA A 24 -1.61 8.93 22.45
CA ALA A 24 -0.64 9.27 21.44
C ALA A 24 -1.39 9.24 20.12
N PHE A 25 -1.91 10.39 19.69
CA PHE A 25 -2.34 10.57 18.31
C PHE A 25 -1.16 10.17 17.45
N ALA A 26 -1.34 9.12 16.64
CA ALA A 26 -0.37 8.77 15.61
C ALA A 26 -0.25 9.99 14.69
N GLN A 27 0.76 10.82 14.93
CA GLN A 27 0.97 12.03 14.17
C GLN A 27 1.37 11.62 12.76
N PHE A 28 0.55 11.99 11.78
CA PHE A 28 0.90 11.88 10.37
C PHE A 28 2.27 12.54 10.15
N ARG A 29 3.24 11.77 9.65
CA ARG A 29 4.61 12.22 9.43
C ARG A 29 5.08 11.77 8.06
N VAL A 30 5.32 12.75 7.20
CA VAL A 30 6.03 12.57 5.93
C VAL A 30 7.48 12.97 6.16
N GLU A 31 8.39 12.04 5.93
CA GLU A 31 9.82 12.29 5.94
C GLU A 31 10.24 12.67 4.53
N VAL A 32 10.78 13.89 4.38
CA VAL A 32 11.33 14.39 3.13
C VAL A 32 12.84 14.49 3.30
N SER A 33 13.58 13.83 2.42
CA SER A 33 15.03 13.82 2.41
C SER A 33 15.58 14.23 1.04
N GLY A 34 16.73 14.92 1.04
CA GLY A 34 17.37 15.43 -0.17
C GLY A 34 17.07 16.90 -0.47
N ILE A 35 18.07 17.60 -1.00
CA ILE A 35 18.00 19.01 -1.41
C ILE A 35 17.50 19.07 -2.86
N GLY A 36 16.57 19.98 -3.18
CA GLY A 36 16.15 20.25 -4.57
C GLY A 36 14.95 19.46 -5.09
N LEU A 37 14.13 18.85 -4.22
CA LEU A 37 12.82 18.33 -4.63
C LEU A 37 11.91 19.50 -5.03
N THR A 38 11.45 19.50 -6.27
CA THR A 38 10.46 20.49 -6.74
C THR A 38 9.07 19.97 -6.39
N GLN A 39 8.49 20.50 -5.32
CA GLN A 39 7.11 20.20 -4.92
C GLN A 39 6.20 21.35 -5.31
N LEU A 40 4.99 21.02 -5.78
CA LEU A 40 3.94 21.97 -6.11
C LEU A 40 3.39 22.60 -4.81
N PRO A 41 3.55 23.91 -4.58
CA PRO A 41 2.99 24.60 -3.43
C PRO A 41 1.47 24.70 -3.57
N ILE A 42 0.72 24.11 -2.64
CA ILE A 42 -0.74 24.12 -2.65
C ILE A 42 -1.32 24.53 -1.30
N ALA A 43 -2.29 25.45 -1.33
CA ALA A 43 -3.11 25.80 -0.19
C ALA A 43 -4.44 25.05 -0.24
N VAL A 44 -4.86 24.45 0.86
CA VAL A 44 -6.19 23.85 1.02
C VAL A 44 -6.91 24.61 2.12
N ALA A 45 -7.85 25.49 1.75
CA ALA A 45 -8.62 26.23 2.74
C ALA A 45 -9.56 25.28 3.50
N SER A 46 -9.89 25.64 4.74
CA SER A 46 -10.92 24.91 5.48
C SER A 46 -12.25 25.00 4.72
N PHE A 47 -12.92 23.86 4.55
CA PHE A 47 -14.19 23.83 3.84
C PHE A 47 -15.28 24.40 4.73
N ARG A 48 -16.23 25.14 4.14
CA ARG A 48 -17.41 25.60 4.88
C ARG A 48 -18.20 24.37 5.36
N GLY A 49 -18.50 24.29 6.65
CA GLY A 49 -19.25 23.17 7.23
C GLY A 49 -18.39 21.97 7.65
N ASP A 50 -17.07 22.00 7.42
CA ASP A 50 -16.15 20.93 7.81
C ASP A 50 -16.12 20.69 9.33
N ASP A 51 -16.40 21.73 10.13
CA ASP A 51 -16.53 21.63 11.58
C ASP A 51 -17.69 20.75 12.04
N GLN A 52 -18.78 20.75 11.27
CA GLN A 52 -19.99 19.96 11.55
C GLN A 52 -19.95 18.58 10.88
N SER A 53 -18.98 18.35 9.98
CA SER A 53 -18.75 17.07 9.35
C SER A 53 -18.03 16.10 10.31
N PRO A 54 -18.44 14.81 10.37
CA PRO A 54 -17.71 13.77 11.09
C PRO A 54 -16.27 13.54 10.58
N GLN A 55 -15.99 13.94 9.34
CA GLN A 55 -14.68 13.82 8.69
C GLN A 55 -14.21 15.20 8.23
N LYS A 56 -12.92 15.50 8.44
CA LYS A 56 -12.31 16.77 8.06
C LYS A 56 -11.81 16.69 6.62
N ILE A 57 -12.66 17.02 5.67
CA ILE A 57 -12.45 16.80 4.23
C ILE A 57 -11.21 17.55 3.75
N ALA A 58 -11.07 18.83 4.11
CA ALA A 58 -9.91 19.64 3.71
C ALA A 58 -8.60 19.05 4.24
N ALA A 59 -8.58 18.57 5.49
CA ALA A 59 -7.41 17.97 6.10
C ALA A 59 -7.01 16.64 5.43
N ILE A 60 -7.98 15.80 5.07
CA ILE A 60 -7.72 14.55 4.34
C ILE A 60 -7.14 14.85 2.95
N VAL A 61 -7.75 15.79 2.21
CA VAL A 61 -7.24 16.22 0.89
C VAL A 61 -5.80 16.71 0.98
N GLN A 62 -5.48 17.55 1.97
CA GLN A 62 -4.12 18.05 2.17
C GLN A 62 -3.14 16.92 2.49
N ALA A 63 -3.50 16.03 3.43
CA ALA A 63 -2.64 14.91 3.83
C ALA A 63 -2.33 13.97 2.66
N ASP A 64 -3.30 13.69 1.79
CA ASP A 64 -3.11 12.87 0.60
C ASP A 64 -2.12 13.48 -0.39
N LEU A 65 -2.31 14.76 -0.71
CA LEU A 65 -1.43 15.48 -1.63
C LEU A 65 0.00 15.54 -1.09
N GLU A 66 0.19 15.81 0.21
CA GLU A 66 1.52 15.80 0.84
C GLU A 66 2.16 14.41 0.84
N ARG A 67 1.39 13.36 1.16
CA ARG A 67 1.88 11.96 1.18
C ARG A 67 2.32 11.48 -0.18
N SER A 68 1.77 12.03 -1.27
CA SER A 68 2.22 11.74 -2.63
C SER A 68 3.66 12.20 -2.90
N GLY A 69 4.16 13.13 -2.09
CA GLY A 69 5.46 13.75 -2.23
C GLY A 69 5.57 14.81 -3.33
N GLN A 70 4.54 14.96 -4.19
CA GLN A 70 4.51 15.95 -5.26
C GLN A 70 4.11 17.34 -4.77
N PHE A 71 3.49 17.44 -3.60
CA PHE A 71 2.94 18.69 -3.08
C PHE A 71 3.57 19.07 -1.75
N ARG A 72 3.63 20.37 -1.50
CA ARG A 72 3.92 20.94 -0.18
C ARG A 72 2.77 21.85 0.24
N ALA A 73 2.33 21.74 1.48
CA ALA A 73 1.29 22.62 2.00
C ALA A 73 1.77 24.07 2.10
N ILE A 74 0.89 24.98 1.72
CA ILE A 74 0.93 26.39 2.10
C ILE A 74 -0.13 26.64 3.16
N ASP A 75 0.25 27.35 4.22
CA ASP A 75 -0.61 27.60 5.38
C ASP A 75 -1.86 28.41 5.00
N ALA A 76 -3.01 27.76 5.15
CA ALA A 76 -4.35 28.29 4.95
C ALA A 76 -5.15 28.35 6.26
N SER A 77 -4.49 28.19 7.41
CA SER A 77 -5.15 28.21 8.72
C SER A 77 -5.97 29.48 8.95
N GLY A 78 -7.13 29.33 9.58
CA GLY A 78 -8.07 30.42 9.85
C GLY A 78 -8.86 30.93 8.64
N VAL A 79 -8.63 30.38 7.44
CA VAL A 79 -9.37 30.77 6.22
C VAL A 79 -10.40 29.72 5.87
N VAL A 80 -11.66 30.12 5.83
CA VAL A 80 -12.79 29.29 5.39
C VAL A 80 -13.31 29.82 4.06
N LEU A 81 -13.27 29.00 3.01
CA LEU A 81 -13.73 29.36 1.67
C LEU A 81 -14.57 28.22 1.09
N ASP A 82 -15.74 28.56 0.57
CA ASP A 82 -16.62 27.60 -0.12
C ASP A 82 -16.34 27.51 -1.63
N GLU A 83 -17.06 26.63 -2.31
CA GLU A 83 -16.94 26.43 -3.75
C GLU A 83 -17.51 27.60 -4.58
N ALA A 84 -18.37 28.44 -3.98
CA ALA A 84 -18.95 29.60 -4.65
C ALA A 84 -18.06 30.85 -4.53
N SER A 85 -17.12 30.84 -3.59
CA SER A 85 -16.20 31.92 -3.31
C SER A 85 -15.40 32.31 -4.56
N ARG A 86 -15.06 33.61 -4.65
CA ARG A 86 -14.08 34.15 -5.60
C ARG A 86 -12.89 34.64 -4.79
N PRO A 87 -11.93 33.76 -4.48
CA PRO A 87 -10.84 34.10 -3.60
C PRO A 87 -9.94 35.18 -4.22
N ASP A 88 -9.43 36.08 -3.40
CA ASP A 88 -8.35 36.98 -3.82
C ASP A 88 -7.05 36.16 -3.94
N VAL A 89 -6.81 35.66 -5.15
CA VAL A 89 -5.63 34.85 -5.47
C VAL A 89 -4.32 35.60 -5.29
N ALA A 90 -4.32 36.95 -5.27
CA ALA A 90 -3.10 37.72 -5.05
C ALA A 90 -2.55 37.48 -3.62
N LEU A 91 -3.42 37.32 -2.63
CA LEU A 91 -3.01 36.99 -1.25
C LEU A 91 -2.32 35.62 -1.17
N TRP A 92 -2.82 34.64 -1.92
CA TRP A 92 -2.24 33.30 -1.95
C TRP A 92 -0.92 33.26 -2.71
N ARG A 93 -0.80 34.08 -3.77
CA ARG A 93 0.46 34.26 -4.48
C ARG A 93 1.54 34.87 -3.58
N GLN A 94 1.17 35.81 -2.71
CA GLN A 94 2.07 36.38 -1.70
C GLN A 94 2.54 35.33 -0.68
N LYS A 95 1.68 34.34 -0.36
CA LYS A 95 2.04 33.17 0.44
C LYS A 95 2.81 32.08 -0.34
N ALA A 96 3.19 32.36 -1.59
CA ALA A 96 3.87 31.43 -2.49
C ALA A 96 3.10 30.12 -2.78
N ALA A 97 1.76 30.20 -2.80
CA ALA A 97 0.92 29.13 -3.33
C ALA A 97 0.82 29.22 -4.87
N ASP A 98 0.96 28.09 -5.55
CA ASP A 98 0.69 27.98 -6.99
C ASP A 98 -0.76 27.57 -7.25
N SER A 99 -1.38 26.90 -6.28
CA SER A 99 -2.77 26.46 -6.36
C SER A 99 -3.51 26.62 -5.03
N LEU A 100 -4.83 26.81 -5.11
CA LEU A 100 -5.72 26.93 -3.96
C LEU A 100 -6.94 26.03 -4.13
N VAL A 101 -7.31 25.32 -3.07
CA VAL A 101 -8.55 24.52 -3.00
C VAL A 101 -9.54 25.20 -2.05
N THR A 102 -10.78 25.35 -2.48
CA THR A 102 -11.91 25.83 -1.67
C THR A 102 -13.06 24.83 -1.74
N GLY A 103 -13.98 24.83 -0.77
CA GLY A 103 -15.07 23.86 -0.79
C GLY A 103 -16.02 23.91 0.39
N SER A 104 -17.08 23.10 0.31
CA SER A 104 -18.11 23.02 1.33
C SER A 104 -18.53 21.58 1.60
N VAL A 105 -19.03 21.37 2.82
CA VAL A 105 -19.61 20.12 3.29
C VAL A 105 -20.93 20.46 3.95
N THR A 106 -22.04 20.01 3.37
CA THR A 106 -23.38 20.30 3.86
C THR A 106 -24.13 19.01 4.15
N ARG A 107 -24.65 18.84 5.37
CA ARG A 107 -25.55 17.73 5.69
C ARG A 107 -26.94 18.01 5.15
N LEU A 108 -27.47 17.09 4.36
CA LEU A 108 -28.80 17.15 3.75
C LEU A 108 -29.87 16.61 4.71
N ALA A 109 -31.14 16.94 4.42
CA ALA A 109 -32.28 16.54 5.24
C ALA A 109 -32.48 15.01 5.32
N ASP A 110 -32.05 14.28 4.28
CA ASP A 110 -32.10 12.81 4.21
C ASP A 110 -30.92 12.13 4.92
N GLY A 111 -30.04 12.91 5.56
CA GLY A 111 -28.88 12.42 6.30
C GLY A 111 -27.62 12.19 5.45
N ARG A 112 -27.70 12.34 4.11
CA ARG A 112 -26.51 12.36 3.25
C ARG A 112 -25.75 13.68 3.38
N PHE A 113 -24.56 13.74 2.80
CA PHE A 113 -23.72 14.92 2.75
C PHE A 113 -23.47 15.32 1.29
N ASP A 114 -23.62 16.61 0.99
CA ASP A 114 -23.16 17.22 -0.25
C ASP A 114 -21.77 17.83 -0.01
N VAL A 115 -20.76 17.26 -0.68
CA VAL A 115 -19.36 17.70 -0.61
C VAL A 115 -19.00 18.32 -1.94
N ARG A 116 -18.57 19.58 -1.93
CA ARG A 116 -18.23 20.34 -3.13
C ARG A 116 -16.87 20.99 -3.00
N PHE A 117 -16.16 21.14 -4.11
CA PHE A 117 -14.91 21.88 -4.12
C PHE A 117 -14.68 22.63 -5.44
N ARG A 118 -13.74 23.56 -5.42
CA ARG A 118 -13.14 24.24 -6.56
C ARG A 118 -11.63 24.25 -6.42
N LEU A 119 -10.94 24.12 -7.55
CA LEU A 119 -9.49 24.26 -7.67
C LEU A 119 -9.17 25.55 -8.43
N TRP A 120 -8.24 26.34 -7.91
CA TRP A 120 -7.80 27.60 -8.49
C TRP A 120 -6.31 27.53 -8.85
N ASP A 121 -5.97 27.98 -10.05
CA ASP A 121 -4.61 28.35 -10.43
C ASP A 121 -4.34 29.76 -9.90
N VAL A 122 -3.48 29.85 -8.89
CA VAL A 122 -3.16 31.11 -8.22
C VAL A 122 -2.26 31.98 -9.09
N VAL A 123 -1.44 31.38 -9.94
CA VAL A 123 -0.50 32.09 -10.83
C VAL A 123 -1.25 32.74 -11.98
N ARG A 124 -2.16 32.00 -12.62
CA ARG A 124 -2.97 32.47 -13.76
C ARG A 124 -4.28 33.14 -13.35
N ALA A 125 -4.60 33.12 -12.06
CA ALA A 125 -5.88 33.62 -11.54
C ALA A 125 -7.09 32.95 -12.22
N GLN A 126 -7.02 31.64 -12.40
CA GLN A 126 -7.99 30.87 -13.19
C GLN A 126 -8.68 29.81 -12.34
N ASP A 127 -9.99 29.64 -12.55
CA ASP A 127 -10.77 28.52 -12.06
C ASP A 127 -10.46 27.26 -12.90
N LEU A 128 -9.88 26.24 -12.27
CA LEU A 128 -9.53 24.97 -12.91
C LEU A 128 -10.66 23.93 -12.84
N GLY A 129 -11.81 24.31 -12.31
CA GLY A 129 -12.99 23.46 -12.16
C GLY A 129 -13.17 22.91 -10.75
N GLY A 130 -14.14 22.02 -10.61
CA GLY A 130 -14.54 21.42 -9.35
C GLY A 130 -15.57 20.32 -9.54
N GLN A 131 -15.86 19.55 -8.50
CA GLN A 131 -16.89 18.51 -8.51
C GLN A 131 -17.77 18.60 -7.25
N SER A 132 -18.92 17.90 -7.29
CA SER A 132 -19.86 17.72 -6.18
C SER A 132 -20.15 16.24 -6.02
N TYR A 133 -20.22 15.79 -4.77
CA TYR A 133 -20.58 14.42 -4.41
C TYR A 133 -21.67 14.44 -3.35
N THR A 134 -22.79 13.76 -3.63
CA THR A 134 -23.80 13.46 -2.63
C THR A 134 -23.60 12.05 -2.10
N VAL A 135 -23.11 11.92 -0.87
CA VAL A 135 -22.63 10.65 -0.29
C VAL A 135 -23.25 10.37 1.07
N PRO A 136 -23.43 9.09 1.45
CA PRO A 136 -23.74 8.75 2.85
C PRO A 136 -22.55 9.11 3.76
N GLN A 137 -22.80 9.21 5.06
CA GLN A 137 -21.76 9.56 6.05
C GLN A 137 -20.52 8.65 5.97
N GLY A 138 -20.70 7.36 5.71
CA GLY A 138 -19.62 6.38 5.61
C GLY A 138 -18.63 6.63 4.46
N ASP A 139 -19.06 7.37 3.44
CA ASP A 139 -18.29 7.60 2.21
C ASP A 139 -17.62 9.00 2.19
N LEU A 140 -17.70 9.76 3.30
CA LEU A 140 -17.10 11.09 3.40
C LEU A 140 -15.56 11.07 3.20
N ARG A 141 -14.88 10.03 3.70
CA ARG A 141 -13.44 9.88 3.44
C ARG A 141 -13.16 9.59 1.97
N LEU A 142 -13.94 8.70 1.37
CA LEU A 142 -13.82 8.37 -0.05
C LEU A 142 -14.05 9.60 -0.95
N SER A 143 -14.99 10.48 -0.60
CA SER A 143 -15.16 11.73 -1.35
C SER A 143 -13.95 12.66 -1.21
N ALA A 144 -13.36 12.79 -0.02
CA ALA A 144 -12.11 13.54 0.17
C ALA A 144 -10.96 12.98 -0.69
N HIS A 145 -10.77 11.66 -0.70
CA HIS A 145 -9.77 10.99 -1.53
C HIS A 145 -10.00 11.24 -3.03
N ARG A 146 -11.26 11.24 -3.50
CA ARG A 146 -11.60 11.56 -4.90
C ARG A 146 -11.31 13.02 -5.26
N ILE A 147 -11.50 13.95 -4.31
CA ILE A 147 -11.10 15.36 -4.49
C ILE A 147 -9.59 15.44 -4.67
N ALA A 148 -8.82 14.75 -3.81
CA ALA A 148 -7.36 14.71 -3.94
C ALA A 148 -6.93 14.08 -5.26
N ASP A 149 -7.61 13.02 -5.73
CA ASP A 149 -7.32 12.39 -7.02
C ASP A 149 -7.52 13.35 -8.18
N PHE A 150 -8.63 14.10 -8.17
CA PHE A 150 -8.90 15.11 -9.19
C PHE A 150 -7.83 16.21 -9.20
N ILE A 151 -7.46 16.73 -8.02
CA ILE A 151 -6.47 17.80 -7.90
C ILE A 151 -5.11 17.31 -8.39
N TYR A 152 -4.70 16.12 -7.96
CA TYR A 152 -3.45 15.50 -8.37
C TYR A 152 -3.39 15.33 -9.89
N GLU A 153 -4.44 14.78 -10.50
CA GLU A 153 -4.50 14.59 -11.95
C GLU A 153 -4.51 15.93 -12.72
N LYS A 154 -5.26 16.92 -12.22
CA LYS A 154 -5.29 18.25 -12.86
C LYS A 154 -3.96 18.98 -12.84
N LEU A 155 -3.17 18.82 -11.78
CA LEU A 155 -1.93 19.57 -11.59
C LEU A 155 -0.68 18.80 -12.08
N THR A 156 -0.73 17.47 -12.13
CA THR A 156 0.42 16.63 -12.51
C THR A 156 0.25 15.94 -13.87
N GLY A 157 -0.98 15.74 -14.33
CA GLY A 157 -1.30 14.93 -15.51
C GLY A 157 -1.32 13.42 -15.24
N ASP A 158 -0.89 12.95 -14.06
CA ASP A 158 -0.93 11.56 -13.65
C ASP A 158 -2.20 11.27 -12.84
N ARG A 159 -2.78 10.08 -12.97
CA ARG A 159 -3.96 9.69 -12.17
C ARG A 159 -3.60 9.56 -10.68
N GLY A 160 -4.38 10.19 -9.80
CA GLY A 160 -4.24 10.06 -8.34
C GLY A 160 -4.65 8.67 -7.83
N ILE A 161 -4.08 8.23 -6.71
CA ILE A 161 -4.27 6.89 -6.12
C ILE A 161 -4.99 6.90 -4.77
N PHE A 162 -5.46 8.04 -4.31
CA PHE A 162 -5.91 8.20 -2.93
C PHE A 162 -7.23 7.47 -2.67
N SER A 163 -8.09 7.34 -3.68
CA SER A 163 -9.34 6.55 -3.57
C SER A 163 -9.15 5.04 -3.78
N THR A 164 -7.91 4.57 -3.86
CA THR A 164 -7.59 3.13 -3.91
C THR A 164 -7.55 2.53 -2.50
N ARG A 165 -7.29 1.23 -2.42
CA ARG A 165 -7.26 0.47 -1.16
C ARG A 165 -5.97 -0.32 -1.07
N ILE A 166 -5.58 -0.66 0.15
CA ILE A 166 -4.49 -1.58 0.44
C ILE A 166 -5.02 -2.78 1.21
N ALA A 167 -4.41 -3.94 1.00
CA ALA A 167 -4.57 -5.10 1.87
C ALA A 167 -3.26 -5.34 2.64
N TYR A 168 -3.36 -5.80 3.88
CA TYR A 168 -2.19 -6.20 4.67
C TYR A 168 -2.62 -7.16 5.77
N VAL A 169 -1.66 -7.89 6.34
CA VAL A 169 -1.91 -8.80 7.45
C VAL A 169 -1.36 -8.18 8.73
N THR A 170 -2.08 -8.33 9.85
CA THR A 170 -1.49 -8.13 11.17
C THR A 170 -1.48 -9.41 11.99
N LYS A 171 -0.48 -9.55 12.87
CA LYS A 171 -0.46 -10.55 13.92
C LYS A 171 -0.47 -9.87 15.29
N ALA A 172 -1.44 -10.21 16.11
CA ALA A 172 -1.56 -9.77 17.49
C ALA A 172 -1.71 -10.99 18.41
N GLY A 173 -0.66 -11.30 19.16
CA GLY A 173 -0.59 -12.56 19.90
C GLY A 173 -0.67 -13.77 18.97
N THR A 174 -1.74 -14.57 19.09
CA THR A 174 -2.01 -15.72 18.21
C THR A 174 -2.95 -15.39 17.05
N ARG A 175 -3.56 -14.21 17.03
CA ARG A 175 -4.55 -13.83 16.02
C ARG A 175 -3.87 -13.23 14.80
N HIS A 176 -4.18 -13.75 13.63
CA HIS A 176 -3.79 -13.19 12.33
C HIS A 176 -5.03 -12.59 11.66
N THR A 177 -4.92 -11.35 11.18
CA THR A 177 -6.03 -10.64 10.57
C THR A 177 -5.62 -10.06 9.22
N LEU A 178 -6.35 -10.42 8.17
CA LEU A 178 -6.30 -9.78 6.86
C LEU A 178 -7.19 -8.54 6.88
N TRP A 179 -6.58 -7.38 6.64
CA TRP A 179 -7.24 -6.09 6.59
C TRP A 179 -7.39 -5.61 5.15
N VAL A 180 -8.45 -4.84 4.91
CA VAL A 180 -8.60 -3.96 3.74
C VAL A 180 -8.80 -2.56 4.27
N ALA A 181 -7.98 -1.61 3.83
CA ALA A 181 -8.00 -0.22 4.28
C ALA A 181 -7.97 0.75 3.09
N ASP A 182 -8.27 2.02 3.33
CA ASP A 182 -8.04 3.10 2.38
C ASP A 182 -6.52 3.20 2.06
N ALA A 183 -6.14 3.87 0.97
CA ALA A 183 -4.74 3.96 0.53
C ALA A 183 -3.79 4.62 1.56
N ASP A 184 -4.33 5.41 2.49
CA ASP A 184 -3.60 6.00 3.60
C ASP A 184 -3.53 5.11 4.87
N GLY A 185 -4.19 3.94 4.83
CA GLY A 185 -4.25 2.94 5.90
C GLY A 185 -5.41 3.11 6.89
N GLU A 186 -6.18 4.18 6.77
CA GLU A 186 -7.36 4.44 7.60
C GLU A 186 -8.55 3.57 7.16
N ASN A 187 -9.65 3.65 7.91
CA ASN A 187 -10.90 2.93 7.60
C ASN A 187 -10.69 1.42 7.43
N SER A 188 -9.79 0.83 8.21
CA SER A 188 -9.43 -0.58 8.09
C SER A 188 -10.61 -1.48 8.46
N GLN A 189 -10.96 -2.39 7.56
CA GLN A 189 -12.00 -3.41 7.75
C GLN A 189 -11.38 -4.81 7.77
N THR A 190 -11.84 -5.64 8.71
CA THR A 190 -11.42 -7.04 8.78
C THR A 190 -12.05 -7.82 7.63
N ALA A 191 -11.22 -8.31 6.71
CA ALA A 191 -11.65 -9.24 5.68
C ALA A 191 -11.66 -10.69 6.21
N LEU A 192 -10.62 -11.09 6.94
CA LEU A 192 -10.54 -12.41 7.55
C LEU A 192 -9.75 -12.33 8.85
N ALA A 193 -10.17 -13.08 9.87
CA ALA A 193 -9.41 -13.20 11.10
C ALA A 193 -9.34 -14.66 11.55
N SER A 194 -8.14 -15.15 11.83
CA SER A 194 -7.81 -16.56 12.00
C SER A 194 -6.84 -16.77 13.17
N PRO A 195 -6.94 -17.88 13.93
CA PRO A 195 -5.91 -18.28 14.89
C PRO A 195 -4.65 -18.84 14.21
N GLU A 196 -4.75 -19.19 12.93
CA GLU A 196 -3.66 -19.69 12.09
C GLU A 196 -3.19 -18.63 11.09
N PRO A 197 -1.95 -18.69 10.58
CA PRO A 197 -1.42 -17.70 9.64
C PRO A 197 -2.29 -17.47 8.40
N ILE A 198 -2.32 -16.21 7.97
CA ILE A 198 -2.82 -15.76 6.67
C ILE A 198 -1.64 -15.08 6.00
N ILE A 199 -1.29 -15.47 4.78
CA ILE A 199 -0.14 -14.90 4.08
C ILE A 199 -0.42 -14.63 2.60
N SER A 200 0.44 -13.80 2.02
CA SER A 200 0.52 -13.45 0.61
C SER A 200 -0.82 -12.99 0.00
N PRO A 201 -1.47 -11.94 0.56
CA PRO A 201 -2.64 -11.36 -0.07
C PRO A 201 -2.29 -10.79 -1.45
N ALA A 202 -3.22 -10.94 -2.40
CA ALA A 202 -3.07 -10.42 -3.76
C ALA A 202 -4.42 -9.95 -4.31
N TRP A 203 -4.50 -8.66 -4.65
CA TRP A 203 -5.67 -8.06 -5.28
C TRP A 203 -5.87 -8.59 -6.70
N SER A 204 -7.13 -8.89 -6.99
CA SER A 204 -7.59 -9.07 -8.37
C SER A 204 -7.47 -7.76 -9.16
N PRO A 205 -7.30 -7.79 -10.49
CA PRO A 205 -7.09 -6.59 -11.30
C PRO A 205 -8.28 -5.62 -11.30
N ASN A 206 -9.47 -6.09 -10.92
CA ASN A 206 -10.67 -5.27 -10.78
C ASN A 206 -10.89 -4.74 -9.35
N GLY A 207 -10.05 -5.14 -8.40
CA GLY A 207 -10.13 -4.70 -7.01
C GLY A 207 -11.35 -5.23 -6.25
N MET A 208 -12.04 -6.26 -6.74
CA MET A 208 -13.23 -6.82 -6.07
C MET A 208 -12.91 -8.02 -5.19
N GLN A 209 -11.77 -8.66 -5.44
CA GLN A 209 -11.41 -9.93 -4.82
C GLN A 209 -9.96 -9.93 -4.34
N LEU A 210 -9.69 -10.69 -3.28
CA LEU A 210 -8.37 -10.98 -2.75
C LEU A 210 -8.09 -12.48 -2.81
N ALA A 211 -6.96 -12.87 -3.39
CA ALA A 211 -6.40 -14.21 -3.22
C ALA A 211 -5.45 -14.18 -2.02
N TYR A 212 -5.37 -15.26 -1.25
CA TYR A 212 -4.41 -15.42 -0.14
C TYR A 212 -4.23 -16.87 0.23
N VAL A 213 -3.20 -17.16 1.02
CA VAL A 213 -2.97 -18.46 1.65
C VAL A 213 -3.52 -18.41 3.07
N SER A 214 -4.34 -19.38 3.45
CA SER A 214 -4.80 -19.58 4.83
C SER A 214 -4.33 -20.94 5.36
N PHE A 215 -3.91 -20.94 6.61
CA PHE A 215 -3.52 -22.13 7.36
C PHE A 215 -4.63 -22.64 8.31
N GLU A 216 -5.87 -22.12 8.22
CA GLU A 216 -7.01 -22.55 9.07
C GLU A 216 -7.25 -24.07 9.04
N ALA A 217 -6.91 -24.74 7.93
CA ALA A 217 -7.00 -26.19 7.78
C ALA A 217 -5.74 -26.94 8.28
N ARG A 218 -4.84 -26.28 9.03
CA ARG A 218 -3.51 -26.75 9.46
C ARG A 218 -2.57 -27.18 8.32
N LYS A 219 -2.87 -26.70 7.12
CA LYS A 219 -2.05 -26.84 5.90
C LYS A 219 -2.28 -25.60 5.03
N PRO A 220 -1.33 -25.23 4.17
CA PRO A 220 -1.48 -24.07 3.30
C PRO A 220 -2.53 -24.33 2.21
N VAL A 221 -3.58 -23.52 2.18
CA VAL A 221 -4.66 -23.57 1.19
C VAL A 221 -4.85 -22.18 0.58
N ILE A 222 -4.95 -22.12 -0.75
CA ILE A 222 -5.21 -20.86 -1.45
C ILE A 222 -6.72 -20.66 -1.56
N TYR A 223 -7.19 -19.52 -1.07
CA TYR A 223 -8.56 -19.07 -1.21
C TYR A 223 -8.63 -17.82 -2.08
N VAL A 224 -9.77 -17.62 -2.73
CA VAL A 224 -10.17 -16.29 -3.23
C VAL A 224 -11.40 -15.82 -2.46
N HIS A 225 -11.36 -14.57 -2.05
CA HIS A 225 -12.34 -13.91 -1.22
C HIS A 225 -12.92 -12.70 -1.96
N ASP A 226 -14.24 -12.67 -2.09
CA ASP A 226 -14.99 -11.51 -2.56
C ASP A 226 -15.13 -10.47 -1.42
N VAL A 227 -14.55 -9.29 -1.63
CA VAL A 227 -14.39 -8.27 -0.57
C VAL A 227 -15.73 -7.69 -0.14
N ALA A 228 -16.69 -7.57 -1.06
CA ALA A 228 -18.00 -6.96 -0.76
C ALA A 228 -18.92 -7.91 -0.01
N THR A 229 -18.92 -9.21 -0.35
CA THR A 229 -19.88 -10.18 0.18
C THR A 229 -19.31 -11.07 1.28
N GLY A 230 -18.00 -11.09 1.49
CA GLY A 230 -17.36 -12.02 2.42
C GLY A 230 -17.22 -13.45 1.87
N LYS A 231 -17.71 -13.72 0.65
CA LYS A 231 -17.75 -15.08 0.09
C LYS A 231 -16.33 -15.56 -0.24
N ARG A 232 -16.00 -16.76 0.24
CA ARG A 232 -14.71 -17.42 0.03
C ARG A 232 -14.88 -18.66 -0.82
N ARG A 233 -13.94 -18.90 -1.73
CA ARG A 233 -13.84 -20.14 -2.50
C ARG A 233 -12.44 -20.69 -2.43
N LEU A 234 -12.35 -22.02 -2.39
CA LEU A 234 -11.10 -22.75 -2.42
C LEU A 234 -10.60 -22.80 -3.87
N VAL A 235 -9.34 -22.44 -4.08
CA VAL A 235 -8.70 -22.49 -5.40
C VAL A 235 -7.65 -23.59 -5.48
N ALA A 236 -6.77 -23.71 -4.49
CA ALA A 236 -5.72 -24.73 -4.48
C ALA A 236 -5.59 -25.39 -3.10
N ASN A 237 -5.69 -26.72 -3.09
CA ASN A 237 -5.58 -27.56 -1.90
C ASN A 237 -4.90 -28.90 -2.24
N PHE A 238 -3.80 -28.82 -2.98
CA PHE A 238 -3.06 -30.00 -3.41
C PHE A 238 -2.12 -30.49 -2.30
N LYS A 239 -1.62 -31.71 -2.45
CA LYS A 239 -0.59 -32.26 -1.56
C LYS A 239 0.65 -31.36 -1.56
N GLY A 240 1.23 -31.13 -0.38
CA GLY A 240 2.40 -30.28 -0.22
C GLY A 240 2.03 -28.81 0.04
N SER A 241 2.89 -27.89 -0.39
CA SER A 241 2.69 -26.45 -0.26
C SER A 241 1.82 -25.90 -1.38
N ASN A 242 0.93 -24.95 -1.04
CA ASN A 242 0.14 -24.15 -1.97
C ASN A 242 0.31 -22.68 -1.55
N SER A 243 1.06 -21.88 -2.29
CA SER A 243 1.43 -20.53 -1.84
C SER A 243 1.55 -19.49 -2.96
N ALA A 244 1.80 -18.25 -2.55
CA ALA A 244 2.12 -17.10 -3.40
C ALA A 244 1.19 -16.92 -4.61
N PRO A 245 -0.13 -16.73 -4.39
CA PRO A 245 -1.05 -16.44 -5.48
C PRO A 245 -0.75 -15.08 -6.13
N ALA A 246 -0.82 -15.01 -7.45
CA ALA A 246 -0.75 -13.77 -8.21
C ALA A 246 -1.73 -13.80 -9.37
N TRP A 247 -2.57 -12.77 -9.46
CA TRP A 247 -3.58 -12.65 -10.50
C TRP A 247 -2.95 -12.40 -11.87
N ALA A 248 -3.43 -13.14 -12.87
CA ALA A 248 -3.28 -12.74 -14.25
C ALA A 248 -4.04 -11.41 -14.48
N PRO A 249 -3.56 -10.51 -15.35
CA PRO A 249 -4.21 -9.21 -15.59
C PRO A 249 -5.63 -9.33 -16.16
N ASP A 250 -5.98 -10.46 -16.75
CA ASP A 250 -7.33 -10.75 -17.25
C ASP A 250 -8.34 -11.11 -16.14
N GLY A 251 -7.85 -11.35 -14.91
CA GLY A 251 -8.66 -11.73 -13.75
C GLY A 251 -9.26 -13.14 -13.82
N ARG A 252 -8.87 -13.97 -14.79
CA ARG A 252 -9.44 -15.32 -14.98
C ARG A 252 -8.64 -16.41 -14.30
N SER A 253 -7.34 -16.20 -14.15
CA SER A 253 -6.43 -17.20 -13.60
C SER A 253 -5.47 -16.60 -12.58
N LEU A 254 -4.86 -17.49 -11.79
CA LEU A 254 -3.79 -17.20 -10.85
C LEU A 254 -2.53 -17.96 -11.28
N ALA A 255 -1.37 -17.33 -11.17
CA ALA A 255 -0.11 -18.04 -10.99
C ALA A 255 0.03 -18.38 -9.50
N VAL A 256 0.48 -19.59 -9.19
CA VAL A 256 0.64 -20.10 -7.82
C VAL A 256 1.90 -20.95 -7.72
N THR A 257 2.49 -21.02 -6.53
CA THR A 257 3.56 -21.97 -6.21
C THR A 257 2.95 -23.24 -5.65
N LEU A 258 3.17 -24.38 -6.30
CA LEU A 258 2.74 -25.69 -5.80
C LEU A 258 3.93 -26.64 -5.66
N SER A 259 3.90 -27.48 -4.62
CA SER A 259 4.86 -28.58 -4.46
C SER A 259 4.27 -29.97 -4.70
N ARG A 260 3.15 -30.04 -5.42
CA ARG A 260 2.37 -31.27 -5.67
C ARG A 260 3.19 -32.36 -6.36
N ASP A 261 3.99 -31.97 -7.35
CA ASP A 261 4.71 -32.87 -8.26
C ASP A 261 6.20 -33.00 -7.89
N GLY A 262 6.57 -32.63 -6.65
CA GLY A 262 7.95 -32.58 -6.15
C GLY A 262 8.64 -31.25 -6.46
N GLY A 263 9.33 -30.69 -5.45
CA GLY A 263 9.91 -29.35 -5.51
C GLY A 263 8.85 -28.24 -5.60
N SER A 264 9.19 -27.00 -5.27
CA SER A 264 8.29 -25.84 -5.44
C SER A 264 8.40 -25.32 -6.86
N GLN A 265 7.29 -25.28 -7.60
CA GLN A 265 7.26 -24.86 -9.00
C GLN A 265 6.05 -23.95 -9.27
N ILE A 266 6.09 -23.20 -10.36
CA ILE A 266 5.01 -22.27 -10.73
C ILE A 266 3.97 -23.00 -11.58
N TYR A 267 2.71 -22.78 -11.26
CA TYR A 267 1.55 -23.29 -11.99
C TYR A 267 0.59 -22.14 -12.31
N SER A 268 -0.18 -22.28 -13.38
CA SER A 268 -1.39 -21.50 -13.64
C SER A 268 -2.62 -22.30 -13.24
N ILE A 269 -3.60 -21.66 -12.61
CA ILE A 269 -4.88 -22.27 -12.21
C ILE A 269 -6.02 -21.28 -12.43
N ASP A 270 -7.21 -21.76 -12.81
CA ASP A 270 -8.40 -20.92 -12.91
C ASP A 270 -8.76 -20.30 -11.55
N ALA A 271 -9.23 -19.06 -11.53
CA ALA A 271 -9.60 -18.35 -10.30
C ALA A 271 -10.82 -18.95 -9.58
N ASN A 272 -11.50 -19.93 -10.20
CA ASN A 272 -12.55 -20.75 -9.61
C ASN A 272 -12.06 -22.14 -9.16
N GLY A 273 -10.76 -22.42 -9.30
CA GLY A 273 -10.15 -23.72 -8.99
C GLY A 273 -10.16 -24.68 -10.18
N GLY A 274 -9.75 -25.93 -9.94
CA GLY A 274 -9.63 -26.97 -10.97
C GLY A 274 -8.20 -27.47 -11.12
N GLU A 275 -7.92 -28.17 -12.22
CA GLU A 275 -6.58 -28.73 -12.45
C GLU A 275 -5.56 -27.65 -12.85
N PRO A 276 -4.44 -27.52 -12.12
CA PRO A 276 -3.40 -26.54 -12.42
C PRO A 276 -2.51 -27.01 -13.58
N ARG A 277 -2.16 -26.08 -14.46
CA ARG A 277 -1.18 -26.29 -15.54
C ARG A 277 0.20 -25.82 -15.11
N ARG A 278 1.16 -26.74 -15.09
CA ARG A 278 2.56 -26.47 -14.73
C ARG A 278 3.23 -25.52 -15.73
N LEU A 279 3.96 -24.51 -15.23
CA LEU A 279 4.67 -23.51 -16.04
C LEU A 279 6.19 -23.65 -15.94
N THR A 280 6.71 -24.09 -14.80
CA THR A 280 8.14 -24.31 -14.60
C THR A 280 8.46 -25.77 -14.27
N GLN A 281 9.64 -26.21 -14.72
CA GLN A 281 10.23 -27.49 -14.34
C GLN A 281 11.73 -27.29 -14.17
N SER A 282 12.16 -27.18 -12.91
CA SER A 282 13.56 -27.03 -12.53
C SER A 282 13.90 -27.91 -11.32
N SER A 283 15.20 -28.09 -11.06
CA SER A 283 15.69 -28.74 -9.84
C SER A 283 15.68 -27.82 -8.62
N GLY A 284 15.45 -26.52 -8.83
CA GLY A 284 15.39 -25.49 -7.78
C GLY A 284 13.98 -25.23 -7.27
N ILE A 285 13.88 -24.28 -6.35
CA ILE A 285 12.64 -23.67 -5.89
C ILE A 285 12.29 -22.54 -6.86
N ASP A 286 11.16 -22.65 -7.54
CA ASP A 286 10.54 -21.55 -8.28
C ASP A 286 9.29 -21.07 -7.51
N THR A 287 9.27 -19.81 -7.08
CA THR A 287 8.21 -19.26 -6.22
C THR A 287 7.96 -17.76 -6.43
N GLU A 288 6.99 -17.18 -5.72
CA GLU A 288 6.66 -15.75 -5.73
C GLU A 288 6.41 -15.20 -7.15
N PRO A 289 5.50 -15.82 -7.92
CA PRO A 289 5.19 -15.32 -9.25
C PRO A 289 4.49 -13.96 -9.18
N LYS A 290 4.76 -13.10 -10.17
CA LYS A 290 4.02 -11.86 -10.46
C LYS A 290 3.90 -11.70 -11.96
N TYR A 291 2.70 -11.39 -12.44
CA TYR A 291 2.50 -11.07 -13.85
C TYR A 291 3.01 -9.66 -14.18
N SER A 292 3.51 -9.47 -15.40
CA SER A 292 3.59 -8.14 -15.99
C SER A 292 2.18 -7.61 -16.26
N ALA A 293 1.99 -6.29 -16.22
CA ALA A 293 0.69 -5.65 -16.44
C ALA A 293 0.08 -5.97 -17.82
N ASP A 294 0.92 -6.21 -18.83
CA ASP A 294 0.51 -6.62 -20.17
C ASP A 294 0.16 -8.12 -20.30
N GLY A 295 0.34 -8.89 -19.24
CA GLY A 295 0.03 -10.32 -19.16
C GLY A 295 0.98 -11.23 -19.95
N LYS A 296 2.04 -10.69 -20.56
CA LYS A 296 2.94 -11.48 -21.42
C LYS A 296 4.00 -12.25 -20.66
N SER A 297 4.38 -11.77 -19.48
CA SER A 297 5.47 -12.34 -18.69
C SER A 297 5.05 -12.66 -17.26
N ILE A 298 5.72 -13.64 -16.67
CA ILE A 298 5.72 -13.90 -15.23
C ILE A 298 7.14 -13.68 -14.73
N TYR A 299 7.29 -12.79 -13.75
CA TYR A 299 8.49 -12.65 -12.94
C TYR A 299 8.35 -13.53 -11.71
N PHE A 300 9.42 -14.16 -11.27
CA PHE A 300 9.38 -15.09 -10.15
C PHE A 300 10.77 -15.29 -9.55
N VAL A 301 10.82 -15.75 -8.31
CA VAL A 301 12.06 -16.08 -7.61
C VAL A 301 12.48 -17.50 -7.96
N SER A 302 13.77 -17.69 -8.26
CA SER A 302 14.37 -19.00 -8.42
C SER A 302 15.76 -19.08 -7.81
N ASP A 303 16.07 -20.21 -7.16
CA ASP A 303 17.41 -20.55 -6.67
C ASP A 303 18.21 -21.45 -7.65
N ARG A 304 17.73 -21.64 -8.89
CA ARG A 304 18.40 -22.49 -9.90
C ARG A 304 19.86 -22.17 -10.18
N GLY A 305 20.29 -20.93 -9.87
CA GLY A 305 21.67 -20.45 -10.00
C GLY A 305 22.47 -20.48 -8.69
N GLY A 306 21.97 -21.16 -7.66
CA GLY A 306 22.56 -21.26 -6.33
C GLY A 306 21.79 -20.49 -5.26
N ALA A 307 21.74 -19.15 -5.38
CA ALA A 307 21.00 -18.29 -4.46
C ALA A 307 19.70 -17.76 -5.09
N PRO A 308 18.65 -17.43 -4.31
CA PRO A 308 17.43 -16.81 -4.80
C PRO A 308 17.68 -15.53 -5.60
N GLN A 309 17.18 -15.52 -6.82
CA GLN A 309 17.27 -14.42 -7.77
C GLN A 309 15.94 -14.29 -8.51
N ILE A 310 15.68 -13.13 -9.10
CA ILE A 310 14.47 -12.89 -9.87
C ILE A 310 14.73 -13.28 -11.33
N TYR A 311 13.82 -14.06 -11.88
CA TYR A 311 13.77 -14.49 -13.27
C TYR A 311 12.45 -14.06 -13.91
N ARG A 312 12.42 -14.06 -15.24
CA ARG A 312 11.24 -13.80 -16.07
C ARG A 312 11.05 -14.94 -17.06
N MET A 313 9.81 -15.30 -17.34
CA MET A 313 9.44 -16.22 -18.42
C MET A 313 8.17 -15.74 -19.13
N PRO A 314 7.84 -16.25 -20.34
CA PRO A 314 6.52 -16.03 -20.93
C PRO A 314 5.42 -16.55 -20.00
N SER A 315 4.26 -15.87 -19.95
CA SER A 315 3.13 -16.27 -19.09
C SER A 315 2.53 -17.63 -19.47
N SER A 316 2.73 -18.08 -20.71
CA SER A 316 2.42 -19.42 -21.17
C SER A 316 3.35 -20.51 -20.60
N GLY A 317 4.42 -20.13 -19.89
CA GLY A 317 5.57 -21.00 -19.59
C GLY A 317 6.63 -20.93 -20.69
N GLY A 318 7.79 -21.53 -20.44
CA GLY A 318 8.93 -21.54 -21.37
C GLY A 318 10.26 -21.36 -20.64
N ASN A 319 11.31 -21.05 -21.43
CA ASN A 319 12.65 -20.86 -20.87
C ASN A 319 12.71 -19.58 -20.03
N PRO A 320 13.19 -19.67 -18.77
CA PRO A 320 13.32 -18.50 -17.93
C PRO A 320 14.65 -17.77 -18.14
N GLU A 321 14.59 -16.44 -18.06
CA GLU A 321 15.73 -15.53 -18.17
C GLU A 321 15.98 -14.86 -16.81
N ARG A 322 17.24 -14.74 -16.40
CA ARG A 322 17.58 -14.07 -15.14
C ARG A 322 17.45 -12.55 -15.31
N VAL A 323 16.84 -11.87 -14.33
CA VAL A 323 16.63 -10.42 -14.32
C VAL A 323 17.61 -9.72 -13.37
N THR A 324 17.80 -10.25 -12.16
CA THR A 324 18.68 -9.63 -11.16
C THR A 324 20.09 -10.18 -11.21
N PHE A 325 21.07 -9.32 -11.53
CA PHE A 325 22.50 -9.67 -11.53
C PHE A 325 23.29 -8.99 -10.42
N SER A 326 22.74 -7.92 -9.84
CA SER A 326 23.29 -7.23 -8.66
C SER A 326 22.70 -7.81 -7.37
N GLY A 327 23.52 -7.97 -6.34
CA GLY A 327 23.13 -8.55 -5.05
C GLY A 327 23.16 -10.08 -5.03
N SER A 328 23.43 -10.65 -3.85
CA SER A 328 23.59 -12.10 -3.68
C SER A 328 22.29 -12.85 -3.41
N TYR A 329 21.21 -12.14 -3.06
CA TYR A 329 19.92 -12.72 -2.69
C TYR A 329 18.82 -11.69 -2.97
N ASN A 330 17.92 -11.98 -3.91
CA ASN A 330 16.88 -11.07 -4.38
C ASN A 330 15.53 -11.79 -4.47
N ILE A 331 14.52 -11.29 -3.77
CA ILE A 331 13.19 -11.90 -3.63
C ILE A 331 12.07 -10.86 -3.67
N SER A 332 10.82 -11.32 -3.58
CA SER A 332 9.60 -10.50 -3.53
C SER A 332 9.50 -9.51 -4.69
N PRO A 333 9.57 -9.99 -5.96
CA PRO A 333 9.44 -9.11 -7.11
C PRO A 333 8.08 -8.42 -7.09
N CYS A 334 8.05 -7.15 -7.48
CA CYS A 334 6.84 -6.41 -7.80
C CYS A 334 7.13 -5.51 -9.01
N ILE A 335 6.33 -5.64 -10.07
CA ILE A 335 6.56 -4.92 -11.33
C ILE A 335 5.60 -3.75 -11.35
N SER A 336 6.10 -2.57 -11.72
CA SER A 336 5.25 -1.39 -11.82
C SER A 336 4.19 -1.58 -12.90
N PRO A 337 2.97 -1.04 -12.72
CA PRO A 337 1.90 -1.09 -13.72
C PRO A 337 2.31 -0.57 -15.11
N ASP A 338 3.23 0.40 -15.19
CA ASP A 338 3.77 0.91 -16.45
C ASP A 338 4.85 0.02 -17.10
N GLY A 339 5.26 -1.08 -16.43
CA GLY A 339 6.23 -2.05 -16.91
C GLY A 339 7.68 -1.57 -16.91
N ARG A 340 7.97 -0.39 -16.34
CA ARG A 340 9.31 0.22 -16.37
C ARG A 340 10.20 -0.16 -15.21
N TRP A 341 9.61 -0.49 -14.07
CA TRP A 341 10.31 -0.66 -12.80
C TRP A 341 10.05 -2.03 -12.17
N LEU A 342 11.05 -2.55 -11.48
CA LEU A 342 10.98 -3.72 -10.62
C LEU A 342 11.38 -3.32 -9.21
N ALA A 343 10.44 -3.36 -8.27
CA ALA A 343 10.73 -3.29 -6.85
C ALA A 343 10.98 -4.71 -6.33
N TYR A 344 11.93 -4.87 -5.42
CA TYR A 344 12.27 -6.16 -4.84
C TYR A 344 13.03 -6.00 -3.52
N VAL A 345 13.13 -7.08 -2.76
CA VAL A 345 13.90 -7.12 -1.52
C VAL A 345 15.23 -7.79 -1.78
N SER A 346 16.33 -7.12 -1.40
CA SER A 346 17.69 -7.66 -1.49
C SER A 346 18.29 -7.85 -0.10
N ARG A 347 19.07 -8.91 0.08
CA ARG A 347 19.88 -9.08 1.30
C ARG A 347 21.20 -8.32 1.17
N ILE A 348 21.41 -7.30 1.98
CA ILE A 348 22.60 -6.43 1.96
C ILE A 348 23.12 -6.29 3.38
N GLY A 349 24.38 -6.68 3.63
CA GLY A 349 24.99 -6.58 4.97
C GLY A 349 24.22 -7.35 6.05
N GLY A 350 23.50 -8.41 5.68
CA GLY A 350 22.64 -9.20 6.59
C GLY A 350 21.22 -8.66 6.76
N ALA A 351 20.93 -7.43 6.33
CA ALA A 351 19.62 -6.80 6.34
C ALA A 351 18.83 -7.09 5.05
N PHE A 352 17.50 -7.07 5.14
CA PHE A 352 16.59 -7.09 3.99
C PHE A 352 16.18 -5.66 3.65
N LYS A 353 16.51 -5.22 2.43
CA LYS A 353 16.35 -3.83 1.98
C LYS A 353 15.55 -3.76 0.68
N LEU A 354 14.64 -2.80 0.61
CA LEU A 354 13.91 -2.46 -0.60
C LEU A 354 14.85 -1.83 -1.65
N GLN A 355 14.85 -2.44 -2.83
CA GLN A 355 15.55 -1.98 -4.04
C GLN A 355 14.52 -1.70 -5.13
N VAL A 356 14.84 -0.74 -6.00
CA VAL A 356 14.09 -0.48 -7.24
C VAL A 356 15.05 -0.52 -8.41
N MET A 357 14.72 -1.30 -9.43
CA MET A 357 15.47 -1.42 -10.68
C MET A 357 14.67 -0.81 -11.83
N GLU A 358 15.32 0.00 -12.65
CA GLU A 358 14.79 0.36 -13.97
C GLU A 358 15.05 -0.80 -14.94
N LEU A 359 14.01 -1.43 -15.47
CA LEU A 359 14.14 -2.65 -16.28
C LEU A 359 14.86 -2.40 -17.61
N GLY A 360 14.77 -1.19 -18.17
CA GLY A 360 15.40 -0.84 -19.45
C GLY A 360 16.92 -0.66 -19.36
N THR A 361 17.43 -0.18 -18.22
CA THR A 361 18.87 0.11 -18.02
C THR A 361 19.54 -0.84 -17.04
N SER A 362 18.77 -1.64 -16.30
CA SER A 362 19.21 -2.44 -15.15
C SER A 362 19.84 -1.62 -14.02
N THR A 363 19.62 -0.31 -14.00
CA THR A 363 20.07 0.57 -12.92
C THR A 363 19.29 0.28 -11.65
N VAL A 364 19.99 0.08 -10.53
CA VAL A 364 19.39 -0.25 -9.23
C VAL A 364 19.61 0.89 -8.24
N THR A 365 18.54 1.30 -7.56
CA THR A 365 18.56 2.27 -6.47
C THR A 365 18.08 1.62 -5.17
N SER A 366 18.83 1.81 -4.09
CA SER A 366 18.41 1.42 -2.74
C SER A 366 17.46 2.46 -2.16
N ILE A 367 16.29 2.02 -1.71
CA ILE A 367 15.21 2.93 -1.27
C ILE A 367 15.24 3.17 0.24
N THR A 368 15.71 2.18 1.00
CA THR A 368 15.52 2.12 2.45
C THR A 368 16.81 1.92 3.23
N ASP A 369 16.84 2.56 4.40
CA ASP A 369 17.92 2.40 5.39
C ASP A 369 17.54 1.45 6.53
N THR A 370 16.30 0.97 6.56
CA THR A 370 15.77 -0.06 7.45
C THR A 370 16.39 -1.44 7.19
N SER A 371 16.07 -2.42 8.04
CA SER A 371 16.76 -3.71 8.09
C SER A 371 15.91 -4.95 7.80
N ALA A 372 14.58 -4.80 7.78
CA ALA A 372 13.63 -5.91 7.70
C ALA A 372 12.49 -5.55 6.74
N ASP A 373 12.83 -5.05 5.56
CA ASP A 373 11.84 -4.69 4.55
C ASP A 373 11.29 -5.94 3.88
N GLU A 374 9.98 -5.95 3.66
CA GLU A 374 9.29 -7.07 3.03
C GLU A 374 8.16 -6.60 2.10
N SER A 375 7.88 -7.45 1.11
CA SER A 375 6.68 -7.40 0.27
C SER A 375 6.36 -6.02 -0.32
N PRO A 376 7.24 -5.47 -1.18
CA PRO A 376 6.94 -4.23 -1.88
C PRO A 376 5.74 -4.40 -2.82
N SER A 377 4.89 -3.37 -2.90
CA SER A 377 3.73 -3.33 -3.78
C SER A 377 3.57 -1.95 -4.40
N PHE A 378 3.62 -1.87 -5.73
CA PHE A 378 3.45 -0.61 -6.47
C PHE A 378 2.00 -0.11 -6.39
N ALA A 379 1.85 1.19 -6.16
CA ALA A 379 0.58 1.88 -6.41
C ALA A 379 0.21 1.80 -7.90
N PRO A 380 -1.09 1.84 -8.27
CA PRO A 380 -1.52 1.62 -9.65
C PRO A 380 -1.11 2.71 -10.64
N ASN A 381 -0.63 3.87 -10.17
CA ASN A 381 -0.03 4.91 -11.01
C ASN A 381 1.50 4.77 -11.19
N SER A 382 2.12 3.71 -10.63
CA SER A 382 3.57 3.47 -10.67
C SER A 382 4.44 4.53 -9.97
N ARG A 383 3.88 5.43 -9.16
CA ARG A 383 4.65 6.53 -8.52
C ARG A 383 5.09 6.25 -7.09
N LEU A 384 4.39 5.36 -6.40
CA LEU A 384 4.65 5.00 -5.00
C LEU A 384 4.76 3.49 -4.84
N ILE A 385 5.46 3.08 -3.79
CA ILE A 385 5.59 1.70 -3.35
C ILE A 385 5.13 1.62 -1.89
N ALA A 386 4.18 0.75 -1.58
CA ALA A 386 3.89 0.31 -0.21
C ALA A 386 4.82 -0.85 0.16
N TYR A 387 5.25 -0.90 1.42
CA TYR A 387 6.07 -1.99 1.95
C TYR A 387 5.93 -2.08 3.47
N ALA A 388 6.16 -3.26 4.03
CA ALA A 388 6.26 -3.43 5.48
C ALA A 388 7.74 -3.43 5.89
N THR A 389 8.01 -2.91 7.09
CA THR A 389 9.37 -2.83 7.64
C THR A 389 9.37 -2.79 9.15
N GLN A 390 10.56 -2.85 9.76
CA GLN A 390 10.78 -2.59 11.17
C GLN A 390 11.51 -1.26 11.38
N GLN A 391 10.87 -0.30 12.04
CA GLN A 391 11.44 1.00 12.39
C GLN A 391 11.43 1.16 13.92
N GLN A 392 12.59 1.44 14.51
CA GLN A 392 12.76 1.58 15.96
C GLN A 392 12.21 0.38 16.76
N GLY A 393 12.42 -0.83 16.23
CA GLY A 393 11.98 -2.08 16.86
C GLY A 393 10.49 -2.41 16.68
N ARG A 394 9.70 -1.55 16.03
CA ARG A 394 8.28 -1.77 15.76
C ARG A 394 8.02 -1.96 14.27
N GLU A 395 7.12 -2.88 13.94
CA GLU A 395 6.65 -3.06 12.57
C GLU A 395 5.84 -1.84 12.10
N ALA A 396 5.92 -1.57 10.80
CA ALA A 396 5.37 -0.38 10.19
C ALA A 396 4.95 -0.68 8.76
N LEU A 397 3.78 -0.17 8.38
CA LEU A 397 3.39 -0.04 7.00
C LEU A 397 3.84 1.33 6.48
N MET A 398 4.60 1.30 5.39
CA MET A 398 5.25 2.49 4.84
C MET A 398 4.92 2.64 3.36
N THR A 399 4.98 3.88 2.90
CA THR A 399 5.03 4.21 1.47
C THR A 399 6.31 4.97 1.16
N SER A 400 6.81 4.84 -0.07
CA SER A 400 7.93 5.64 -0.56
C SER A 400 7.82 5.97 -2.04
N THR A 401 8.40 7.10 -2.45
CA THR A 401 8.71 7.40 -3.85
C THR A 401 9.79 6.47 -4.40
N LEU A 402 9.87 6.36 -5.73
CA LEU A 402 10.81 5.43 -6.38
C LEU A 402 12.29 5.78 -6.18
N ASP A 403 12.58 7.01 -5.74
CA ASP A 403 13.93 7.46 -5.40
C ASP A 403 14.22 7.41 -3.89
N GLY A 404 13.27 6.94 -3.08
CA GLY A 404 13.41 6.81 -1.63
C GLY A 404 13.44 8.13 -0.86
N LYS A 405 13.28 9.28 -1.55
CA LYS A 405 13.44 10.59 -0.90
C LYS A 405 12.26 10.96 -0.02
N ILE A 406 11.07 10.51 -0.38
CA ILE A 406 9.85 10.77 0.37
C ILE A 406 9.35 9.44 0.91
N LYS A 407 9.16 9.40 2.22
CA LYS A 407 8.66 8.23 2.95
C LYS A 407 7.56 8.67 3.88
N ALA A 408 6.48 7.92 3.94
CA ALA A 408 5.39 8.19 4.86
C ALA A 408 4.94 6.89 5.53
N ARG A 409 4.76 6.95 6.86
CA ARG A 409 4.11 5.88 7.60
C ARG A 409 2.60 5.95 7.35
N LEU A 410 2.00 4.83 6.98
CA LEU A 410 0.55 4.73 6.86
C LEU A 410 -0.10 4.55 8.23
N ALA A 411 -1.37 4.95 8.33
CA ALA A 411 -2.19 4.49 9.43
C ALA A 411 -2.26 2.94 9.39
N GLY A 412 -2.35 2.32 10.55
CA GLY A 412 -2.31 0.87 10.62
C GLY A 412 -2.82 0.37 11.95
N GLN A 413 -3.38 -0.84 11.92
CA GLN A 413 -3.79 -1.53 13.13
C GLN A 413 -2.57 -1.95 13.95
N ALA A 414 -2.73 -1.99 15.27
CA ALA A 414 -1.68 -2.47 16.15
C ALA A 414 -1.36 -3.96 15.88
N GLY A 415 -0.09 -4.33 16.09
CA GLY A 415 0.42 -5.68 15.86
C GLY A 415 1.57 -5.69 14.88
N ASP A 416 2.07 -6.89 14.60
CA ASP A 416 3.11 -7.14 13.62
C ASP A 416 2.46 -7.04 12.22
N ILE A 417 2.81 -6.01 11.45
CA ILE A 417 2.25 -5.72 10.12
C ILE A 417 3.10 -6.37 9.04
N ARG A 418 2.45 -7.15 8.18
CA ARG A 418 3.11 -7.96 7.16
C ARG A 418 2.42 -7.86 5.81
N GLU A 419 3.22 -8.10 4.76
CA GLU A 419 2.77 -8.42 3.40
C GLU A 419 1.69 -7.48 2.81
N PRO A 420 1.96 -6.18 2.65
CA PRO A 420 1.02 -5.30 2.01
C PRO A 420 0.88 -5.58 0.52
N ASP A 421 -0.33 -5.38 -0.01
CA ASP A 421 -0.65 -5.42 -1.43
C ASP A 421 -1.54 -4.23 -1.79
N TRP A 422 -1.05 -3.37 -2.70
CA TRP A 422 -1.74 -2.17 -3.14
C TRP A 422 -2.77 -2.53 -4.20
N GLY A 423 -4.03 -2.21 -3.94
CA GLY A 423 -5.13 -2.48 -4.85
C GLY A 423 -5.09 -1.64 -6.13
N PRO A 424 -5.76 -2.11 -7.20
CA PRO A 424 -5.84 -1.39 -8.45
C PRO A 424 -6.72 -0.14 -8.32
N PHE A 425 -6.76 0.66 -9.39
CA PHE A 425 -7.84 1.62 -9.56
C PHE A 425 -9.19 0.89 -9.56
N LEU A 426 -10.11 1.37 -8.71
CA LEU A 426 -11.50 0.90 -8.78
C LEU A 426 -12.12 1.41 -10.08
N LYS A 427 -12.78 0.51 -10.81
CA LYS A 427 -13.61 0.92 -11.96
C LYS A 427 -14.88 1.62 -11.42
N PRO A 428 -15.32 2.73 -12.04
CA PRO A 428 -16.52 3.45 -11.64
C PRO A 428 -17.78 2.58 -11.62
#